data_AF-A0A498SU03-F1
#
_entry.id   AF-A0A498SU03-F1
#
_cell.length_a   1.000
_cell.length_b   1.000
_cell.length_c   1.000
_cell.angle_alpha   90.00
_cell.angle_beta   90.00
_cell.angle_gamma   90.00
#
_symmetry.space_group_name_H-M   'P 1'
#
loop_
_entity.id
_entity.type
_entity.pdbx_description
1 polymer ?
#
loop_
_entity_poly.entity_id
_entity_poly.type
_entity_poly.pdbx_seq_one_letter_code
_entity_poly.pdbx_strand_id
1 'polypeptide(L)'
;MASSKYSKGRKCIFISNPKLINIATRSNKRILKLDDTEFVINDEQMIATSDFLKRMLIGEKKKVIELDDLKKKQPCFDTIGLAIAVSFANGCAEILLNRIISALAAANALEMWNMRKAIIEQLCILAAQPESAPFAINVAVCNLENDKAKYVVKQSLNKFNEVIKQRSFVVISDLSFEFFISLFLYEHSSTIEKNEKWTVAESAAWAIKFWCGNDNQRYTFAKNILNKLRLFCDFDIIDHIERLIAPNSRNKVEMINDTAAQYNKLKITRTNTDDPITDLNESSKFETFHQIELPAVKPDANGIRHYSFIVEFEAPKELLISNKPKFIGLQLEAILDCPNQ
;
A
#
# COMPACT_ATOMS: atom_id res chain seq x y z
N MET A 1 11.05 25.11 25.71
CA MET A 1 12.12 24.13 25.45
C MET A 1 11.71 22.80 26.05
N ALA A 2 11.34 21.83 25.22
CA ALA A 2 11.29 20.42 25.59
C ALA A 2 11.68 19.63 24.34
N SER A 3 12.91 19.12 24.39
CA SER A 3 13.57 18.32 23.37
C SER A 3 12.86 16.96 23.24
N SER A 4 12.19 16.75 22.12
CA SER A 4 11.81 15.41 21.66
C SER A 4 13.06 14.76 21.05
N LYS A 5 13.79 14.01 21.89
CA LYS A 5 14.84 13.10 21.45
C LYS A 5 14.21 12.10 20.47
N TYR A 6 14.65 12.15 19.21
CA TYR A 6 14.39 11.13 18.21
C TYR A 6 14.94 9.79 18.71
N SER A 7 14.08 8.99 19.35
CA SER A 7 14.26 7.55 19.30
C SER A 7 14.14 7.13 17.84
N LYS A 8 14.85 6.08 17.43
CA LYS A 8 14.60 5.38 16.15
C LYS A 8 13.18 4.80 16.23
N GLY A 9 12.18 5.68 16.07
CA GLY A 9 10.82 5.48 16.52
C GLY A 9 10.03 4.70 15.50
N ARG A 10 9.36 3.64 15.97
CA ARG A 10 8.32 2.98 15.18
C ARG A 10 7.31 4.05 14.77
N LYS A 11 7.11 4.23 13.46
CA LYS A 11 6.12 5.20 12.96
C LYS A 11 4.72 4.71 13.38
N CYS A 12 4.08 5.50 14.22
CA CYS A 12 2.74 5.24 14.76
C CYS A 12 1.88 6.49 14.66
N ILE A 13 0.56 6.30 14.69
CA ILE A 13 -0.45 7.34 14.88
C ILE A 13 -1.18 7.07 16.18
N PHE A 14 -1.67 8.13 16.82
CA PHE A 14 -2.49 8.04 18.02
C PHE A 14 -3.89 8.56 17.70
N ILE A 15 -4.91 7.80 18.11
CA ILE A 15 -6.30 8.20 17.96
C ILE A 15 -7.02 8.10 19.31
N SER A 16 -7.85 9.10 19.60
CA SER A 16 -8.59 9.20 20.87
C SER A 16 -10.09 9.06 20.65
N ASN A 17 -10.77 8.36 21.56
CA ASN A 17 -12.22 8.20 21.50
C ASN A 17 -12.92 9.41 22.13
N PRO A 18 -13.70 10.18 21.36
CA PRO A 18 -14.41 11.34 21.89
C PRO A 18 -15.60 10.96 22.79
N LYS A 19 -16.01 9.68 22.82
CA LYS A 19 -17.14 9.16 23.59
C LYS A 19 -16.69 8.35 24.83
N LEU A 20 -15.57 8.73 25.44
CA LEU A 20 -15.12 8.07 26.65
C LEU A 20 -16.10 8.33 27.80
N ILE A 21 -16.55 7.26 28.45
CA ILE A 21 -17.46 7.34 29.60
C ILE A 21 -16.64 7.11 30.88
N ASN A 22 -16.88 7.92 31.92
CA ASN A 22 -16.36 7.66 33.25
C ASN A 22 -17.10 6.46 33.87
N ILE A 23 -16.51 5.27 33.77
CA ILE A 23 -17.12 4.04 34.24
C ILE A 23 -16.98 3.95 35.76
N ALA A 24 -18.11 3.87 36.48
CA ALA A 24 -18.14 3.43 37.86
C ALA A 24 -18.00 1.89 37.94
N THR A 25 -17.34 1.40 38.99
CA THR A 25 -16.67 0.09 39.17
C THR A 25 -17.46 -1.21 38.95
N ARG A 26 -18.73 -1.19 38.51
CA ARG A 26 -19.52 -2.40 38.24
C ARG A 26 -19.92 -2.49 36.76
N SER A 27 -18.98 -2.93 35.93
CA SER A 27 -19.29 -3.30 34.54
C SER A 27 -19.54 -4.81 34.42
N ASN A 28 -20.59 -5.18 33.69
CA ASN A 28 -20.76 -6.54 33.21
C ASN A 28 -19.62 -6.83 32.23
N LYS A 29 -18.71 -7.73 32.62
CA LYS A 29 -17.59 -8.15 31.77
C LYS A 29 -18.08 -9.22 30.80
N ARG A 30 -18.06 -8.91 29.51
CA ARG A 30 -18.23 -9.86 28.42
C ARG A 30 -16.94 -10.03 27.63
N ILE A 31 -16.92 -11.06 26.80
CA ILE A 31 -15.79 -11.43 25.96
C ILE A 31 -16.20 -11.27 24.50
N LEU A 32 -15.42 -10.52 23.74
CA LEU A 32 -15.45 -10.59 22.29
C LEU A 32 -14.44 -11.65 21.85
N LYS A 33 -14.87 -12.57 20.99
CA LYS A 33 -14.02 -13.62 20.43
C LYS A 33 -13.89 -13.45 18.92
N LEU A 34 -12.66 -13.48 18.44
CA LEU A 34 -12.34 -13.51 17.01
C LEU A 34 -11.20 -14.51 16.82
N ASP A 35 -11.40 -15.47 15.92
CA ASP A 35 -10.62 -16.70 15.86
C ASP A 35 -10.50 -17.33 17.26
N ASP A 36 -9.30 -17.74 17.66
CA ASP A 36 -9.01 -18.29 18.97
C ASP A 36 -8.65 -17.23 20.02
N THR A 37 -8.83 -15.93 19.71
CA THR A 37 -8.45 -14.83 20.60
C THR A 37 -9.65 -14.21 21.29
N GLU A 38 -9.54 -14.02 22.60
CA GLU A 38 -10.58 -13.46 23.46
C GLU A 38 -10.19 -12.09 24.03
N PHE A 39 -11.14 -11.16 24.02
CA PHE A 39 -10.96 -9.80 24.51
C PHE A 39 -12.03 -9.48 25.54
N VAL A 40 -11.61 -9.22 26.79
CA VAL A 40 -12.52 -8.75 27.84
C VAL A 40 -12.88 -7.29 27.58
N ILE A 41 -14.18 -7.01 27.51
CA ILE A 41 -14.69 -5.68 27.20
C ILE A 41 -15.53 -5.10 28.33
N ASN A 42 -15.66 -3.77 28.31
CA ASN A 42 -16.67 -3.03 29.04
C ASN A 42 -17.87 -2.78 28.12
N ASP A 43 -19.02 -3.38 28.46
CA ASP A 43 -20.24 -3.28 27.63
C ASP A 43 -20.65 -1.83 27.37
N GLU A 44 -20.70 -0.98 28.40
CA GLU A 44 -21.14 0.41 28.28
C GLU A 44 -20.27 1.19 27.30
N GLN A 45 -18.94 1.02 27.41
CA GLN A 45 -17.99 1.70 26.55
C GLN A 45 -18.05 1.18 25.11
N MET A 46 -18.20 -0.13 24.91
CA MET A 46 -18.35 -0.70 23.57
C MET A 46 -19.67 -0.26 22.91
N ILE A 47 -20.78 -0.25 23.65
CA ILE A 47 -22.09 0.22 23.19
C ILE A 47 -22.03 1.69 22.76
N ALA A 48 -21.30 2.54 23.50
CA ALA A 48 -21.16 3.95 23.15
C ALA A 48 -20.34 4.17 21.87
N THR A 49 -19.41 3.25 21.58
CA THR A 49 -18.38 3.44 20.55
C THR A 49 -18.69 2.70 19.24
N SER A 50 -19.48 1.62 19.28
CA SER A 50 -19.78 0.74 18.15
C SER A 50 -21.29 0.57 17.95
N ASP A 51 -21.80 0.95 16.78
CA ASP A 51 -23.22 0.75 16.46
C ASP A 51 -23.57 -0.72 16.28
N PHE A 52 -22.63 -1.53 15.77
CA PHE A 52 -22.77 -2.98 15.66
C PHE A 52 -22.92 -3.62 17.05
N LEU A 53 -21.99 -3.35 17.96
CA LEU A 53 -22.01 -3.93 19.29
C LEU A 53 -23.14 -3.35 20.14
N LYS A 54 -23.59 -2.12 19.89
CA LYS A 54 -24.83 -1.60 20.48
C LYS A 54 -26.01 -2.51 20.19
N ARG A 55 -26.17 -2.98 18.95
CA ARG A 55 -27.25 -3.90 18.57
C ARG A 55 -27.07 -5.29 19.16
N MET A 56 -25.83 -5.74 19.34
CA MET A 56 -25.54 -7.08 19.86
C MET A 56 -25.52 -7.16 21.39
N LEU A 57 -25.17 -6.09 22.09
CA LEU A 57 -25.05 -6.09 23.55
C LEU A 57 -26.36 -5.70 24.23
N ILE A 58 -27.22 -4.92 23.57
CA ILE A 58 -28.54 -4.55 24.09
C ILE A 58 -29.49 -5.74 23.90
N GLY A 59 -29.77 -6.45 24.99
CA GLY A 59 -30.81 -7.50 25.05
C GLY A 59 -30.27 -8.94 25.02
N GLU A 60 -29.09 -9.18 24.45
CA GLU A 60 -28.43 -10.49 24.52
C GLU A 60 -27.74 -10.66 25.89
N LYS A 61 -27.89 -11.83 26.53
CA LYS A 61 -27.21 -12.17 27.80
C LYS A 61 -25.96 -13.04 27.59
N LYS A 62 -25.49 -13.19 26.35
CA LYS A 62 -24.32 -14.03 26.04
C LYS A 62 -23.08 -13.44 26.70
N LYS A 63 -22.34 -14.29 27.40
CA LYS A 63 -21.05 -13.93 28.03
C LYS A 63 -19.93 -13.77 26.99
N VAL A 64 -20.02 -14.53 25.90
CA VAL A 64 -19.06 -14.52 24.77
C VAL A 64 -19.80 -14.17 23.49
N ILE A 65 -19.24 -13.25 22.70
CA ILE A 65 -19.76 -12.83 21.41
C ILE A 65 -18.73 -13.17 20.35
N GLU A 66 -19.09 -14.08 19.45
CA GLU A 66 -18.23 -14.50 18.34
C GLU A 66 -18.38 -13.53 17.17
N LEU A 67 -17.24 -13.11 16.62
CA LEU A 67 -17.16 -12.09 15.59
C LEU A 67 -16.67 -12.63 14.23
N ASP A 68 -16.42 -13.93 14.12
CA ASP A 68 -15.86 -14.56 12.91
C ASP A 68 -16.73 -14.35 11.67
N ASP A 69 -18.05 -14.29 11.85
CA ASP A 69 -18.98 -14.00 10.77
C ASP A 69 -18.76 -12.61 10.13
N LEU A 70 -18.16 -11.66 10.85
CA LEU A 70 -17.84 -10.35 10.30
C LEU A 70 -16.75 -10.42 9.23
N LYS A 71 -15.90 -11.46 9.24
CA LYS A 71 -14.86 -11.67 8.22
C LYS A 71 -15.45 -11.91 6.84
N LYS A 72 -16.68 -12.44 6.75
CA LYS A 72 -17.40 -12.61 5.48
C LYS A 72 -17.65 -11.27 4.78
N LYS A 73 -17.85 -10.19 5.56
CA LYS A 73 -18.08 -8.83 5.05
C LYS A 73 -16.80 -7.99 5.02
N GLN A 74 -15.86 -8.25 5.93
CA GLN A 74 -14.59 -7.54 6.06
C GLN A 74 -13.45 -8.55 6.20
N PRO A 75 -12.92 -9.11 5.10
CA PRO A 75 -11.91 -10.18 5.16
C PRO A 75 -10.62 -9.80 5.88
N CYS A 76 -10.26 -8.51 5.87
CA CYS A 76 -9.08 -7.99 6.58
C CYS A 76 -9.33 -7.74 8.07
N PHE A 77 -10.52 -8.04 8.60
CA PHE A 77 -10.79 -7.91 10.02
C PHE A 77 -10.11 -9.05 10.79
N ASP A 78 -9.08 -8.70 11.55
CA ASP A 78 -8.21 -9.61 12.28
C ASP A 78 -8.15 -9.26 13.78
N THR A 79 -7.46 -10.12 14.54
CA THR A 79 -7.30 -9.96 15.99
C THR A 79 -6.51 -8.69 16.36
N ILE A 80 -5.62 -8.23 15.48
CA ILE A 80 -4.87 -6.98 15.64
C ILE A 80 -5.82 -5.78 15.56
N GLY A 81 -6.68 -5.75 14.55
CA GLY A 81 -7.70 -4.72 14.36
C GLY A 81 -8.69 -4.69 15.53
N LEU A 82 -9.14 -5.86 16.00
CA LEU A 82 -10.00 -5.97 17.17
C LEU A 82 -9.32 -5.43 18.44
N ALA A 83 -8.04 -5.77 18.66
CA ALA A 83 -7.29 -5.23 19.80
C ALA A 83 -7.21 -3.70 19.76
N ILE A 84 -6.93 -3.12 18.59
CA ILE A 84 -6.89 -1.66 18.38
C ILE A 84 -8.28 -1.05 18.65
N ALA A 85 -9.35 -1.67 18.17
CA ALA A 85 -10.72 -1.21 18.41
C ALA A 85 -11.08 -1.19 19.90
N VAL A 86 -10.69 -2.23 20.65
CA VAL A 86 -10.89 -2.30 22.10
C VAL A 86 -10.06 -1.21 22.81
N SER A 87 -8.80 -1.02 22.44
CA SER A 87 -7.98 0.07 22.97
C SER A 87 -8.60 1.44 22.70
N PHE A 88 -9.08 1.67 21.48
CA PHE A 88 -9.76 2.92 21.12
C PHE A 88 -11.00 3.12 21.97
N ALA A 89 -11.85 2.10 22.13
CA ALA A 89 -13.03 2.17 22.98
C ALA A 89 -12.65 2.61 24.40
N ASN A 90 -11.56 2.08 24.95
CA ASN A 90 -11.03 2.44 26.28
C ASN A 90 -10.40 3.84 26.37
N GLY A 91 -10.37 4.61 25.28
CA GLY A 91 -10.05 6.04 25.29
C GLY A 91 -8.98 6.45 24.28
N CYS A 92 -7.99 5.59 24.03
CA CYS A 92 -6.89 5.88 23.11
C CYS A 92 -6.31 4.60 22.51
N ALA A 93 -5.98 4.65 21.21
CA ALA A 93 -5.24 3.58 20.54
C ALA A 93 -3.99 4.14 19.85
N GLU A 94 -2.86 3.45 20.08
CA GLU A 94 -1.65 3.58 19.28
C GLU A 94 -1.71 2.60 18.11
N ILE A 95 -1.59 3.11 16.89
CA ILE A 95 -1.65 2.31 15.67
C ILE A 95 -0.32 2.44 14.94
N LEU A 96 0.43 1.35 14.85
CA LEU A 96 1.58 1.27 13.97
C LEU A 96 1.14 1.44 12.51
N LEU A 97 1.90 2.16 11.68
CA LEU A 97 1.48 2.41 10.29
C LEU A 97 1.20 1.12 9.50
N ASN A 98 1.98 0.06 9.74
CA ASN A 98 1.75 -1.24 9.11
C ASN A 98 0.49 -1.98 9.58
N ARG A 99 -0.23 -1.46 10.58
CA ARG A 99 -1.48 -2.01 11.14
C ARG A 99 -2.70 -1.12 10.85
N ILE A 100 -2.55 -0.03 10.09
CA ILE A 100 -3.66 0.87 9.76
C ILE A 100 -4.78 0.14 9.00
N ILE A 101 -4.44 -0.79 8.11
CA ILE A 101 -5.44 -1.55 7.35
C ILE A 101 -6.29 -2.42 8.30
N SER A 102 -5.67 -3.14 9.22
CA SER A 102 -6.37 -3.90 10.27
C SER A 102 -7.27 -3.00 11.13
N ALA A 103 -6.78 -1.80 11.49
CA ALA A 103 -7.57 -0.82 12.25
C ALA A 103 -8.79 -0.30 11.46
N LEU A 104 -8.63 0.00 10.18
CA LEU A 104 -9.73 0.41 9.29
C LEU A 104 -10.75 -0.72 9.11
N ALA A 105 -10.28 -1.95 8.90
CA ALA A 105 -11.13 -3.12 8.77
C ALA A 105 -11.97 -3.34 10.04
N ALA A 106 -11.36 -3.24 11.22
CA ALA A 106 -12.08 -3.31 12.49
C ALA A 106 -13.07 -2.17 12.67
N ALA A 107 -12.69 -0.92 12.34
CA ALA A 107 -13.59 0.21 12.42
C ALA A 107 -14.82 0.05 11.51
N ASN A 108 -14.65 -0.54 10.31
CA ASN A 108 -15.76 -0.84 9.41
C ASN A 108 -16.59 -2.03 9.89
N ALA A 109 -15.95 -3.14 10.30
CA ALA A 109 -16.63 -4.36 10.74
C ALA A 109 -17.49 -4.13 11.98
N LEU A 110 -16.99 -3.33 12.91
CA LEU A 110 -17.66 -2.99 14.17
C LEU A 110 -18.49 -1.70 14.07
N GLU A 111 -18.58 -1.06 12.90
CA GLU A 111 -19.30 0.21 12.71
C GLU A 111 -18.87 1.29 13.72
N MET A 112 -17.56 1.39 13.97
CA MET A 112 -16.96 2.37 14.88
C MET A 112 -16.61 3.65 14.09
N TRP A 113 -17.63 4.40 13.69
CA TRP A 113 -17.47 5.54 12.78
C TRP A 113 -16.54 6.64 13.30
N ASN A 114 -16.51 6.87 14.61
CA ASN A 114 -15.57 7.81 15.22
C ASN A 114 -14.11 7.36 15.08
N MET A 115 -13.85 6.06 15.21
CA MET A 115 -12.52 5.49 15.00
C MET A 115 -12.11 5.62 13.53
N ARG A 116 -13.00 5.27 12.60
CA ARG A 116 -12.78 5.45 11.15
C ARG A 116 -12.45 6.90 10.81
N LYS A 117 -13.23 7.85 11.35
CA LYS A 117 -13.00 9.29 11.16
C LYS A 117 -11.63 9.72 11.69
N ALA A 118 -11.28 9.32 12.91
CA ALA A 118 -9.98 9.64 13.50
C ALA A 118 -8.80 9.08 12.69
N ILE A 119 -8.92 7.86 12.15
CA ILE A 119 -7.89 7.28 11.26
C ILE A 119 -7.78 8.10 9.97
N ILE A 120 -8.90 8.50 9.36
CA ILE A 120 -8.89 9.34 8.14
C ILE A 120 -8.22 10.69 8.42
N GLU A 121 -8.49 11.32 9.56
CA GLU A 121 -7.83 12.57 9.97
C GLU A 121 -6.31 12.40 10.11
N GLN A 122 -5.85 11.28 10.68
CA GLN A 122 -4.42 10.97 10.74
C GLN A 122 -3.82 10.71 9.35
N LEU A 123 -4.55 10.03 8.45
CA LEU A 123 -4.12 9.86 7.06
C LEU A 123 -3.99 11.20 6.33
N CYS A 124 -4.88 12.17 6.59
CA CYS A 124 -4.76 13.54 6.07
C CYS A 124 -3.46 14.21 6.54
N ILE A 125 -3.12 14.10 7.82
CA ILE A 125 -1.87 14.65 8.37
C ILE A 125 -0.65 14.01 7.70
N LEU A 126 -0.65 12.68 7.53
CA LEU A 126 0.41 11.95 6.85
C LEU A 126 0.50 12.32 5.35
N ALA A 127 -0.64 12.56 4.69
CA ALA A 127 -0.68 12.97 3.30
C ALA A 127 -0.16 14.40 3.06
N ALA A 128 -0.26 15.28 4.06
CA ALA A 128 0.29 16.63 4.01
C ALA A 128 1.83 16.70 4.15
N GLN A 129 2.47 15.58 4.52
CA GLN A 129 3.91 15.45 4.67
C GLN A 129 4.48 14.66 3.48
N PRO A 130 5.37 15.23 2.65
CA PRO A 130 5.89 14.58 1.46
C PRO A 130 6.40 13.15 1.72
N GLU A 131 7.17 12.96 2.80
CA GLU A 131 7.85 11.70 3.13
C GLU A 131 6.89 10.54 3.43
N SER A 132 5.69 10.84 3.94
CA SER A 132 4.65 9.85 4.25
C SER A 132 3.48 9.85 3.26
N ALA A 133 3.39 10.85 2.38
CA ALA A 133 2.27 10.99 1.47
C ALA A 133 2.07 9.77 0.55
N PRO A 134 3.10 9.16 -0.08
CA PRO A 134 2.90 7.98 -0.90
C PRO A 134 2.22 6.81 -0.15
N PHE A 135 2.59 6.61 1.12
CA PHE A 135 1.95 5.61 1.98
C PHE A 135 0.49 5.97 2.26
N ALA A 136 0.22 7.21 2.68
CA ALA A 136 -1.13 7.64 3.04
C ALA A 136 -2.08 7.60 1.83
N ILE A 137 -1.60 8.03 0.65
CA ILE A 137 -2.33 7.94 -0.63
C ILE A 137 -2.68 6.48 -0.93
N ASN A 138 -1.70 5.57 -0.86
CA ASN A 138 -1.92 4.17 -1.19
C ASN A 138 -2.92 3.49 -0.23
N VAL A 139 -2.82 3.77 1.07
CA VAL A 139 -3.79 3.28 2.05
C VAL A 139 -5.18 3.84 1.77
N ALA A 140 -5.29 5.16 1.54
CA ALA A 140 -6.58 5.82 1.34
C ALA A 140 -7.31 5.31 0.08
N VAL A 141 -6.62 5.26 -1.05
CA VAL A 141 -7.23 4.86 -2.33
C VAL A 141 -7.63 3.38 -2.33
N CYS A 142 -6.84 2.51 -1.70
CA CYS A 142 -7.15 1.07 -1.68
C CYS A 142 -8.21 0.67 -0.65
N ASN A 143 -8.46 1.48 0.39
CA ASN A 143 -9.28 1.05 1.55
C ASN A 143 -10.44 1.98 1.90
N LEU A 144 -10.56 3.15 1.26
CA LEU A 144 -11.62 4.12 1.53
C LEU A 144 -12.53 4.30 0.32
N GLU A 145 -13.74 4.81 0.59
CA GLU A 145 -14.65 5.26 -0.46
C GLU A 145 -14.06 6.47 -1.20
N ASN A 146 -14.42 6.63 -2.47
CA ASN A 146 -13.81 7.63 -3.37
C ASN A 146 -13.83 9.06 -2.83
N ASP A 147 -14.89 9.49 -2.13
CA ASP A 147 -14.99 10.83 -1.52
C ASP A 147 -13.98 11.02 -0.38
N LYS A 148 -13.82 10.00 0.47
CA LYS A 148 -12.85 9.99 1.58
C LYS A 148 -11.42 9.87 1.08
N ALA A 149 -11.18 9.01 0.08
CA ALA A 149 -9.88 8.91 -0.58
C ALA A 149 -9.49 10.26 -1.20
N LYS A 150 -10.40 10.89 -1.96
CA LYS A 150 -10.20 12.24 -2.51
C LYS A 150 -9.85 13.26 -1.42
N TYR A 151 -10.56 13.24 -0.29
CA TYR A 151 -10.29 14.14 0.83
C TYR A 151 -8.86 14.01 1.39
N VAL A 152 -8.35 12.79 1.55
CA VAL A 152 -6.97 12.52 2.01
C VAL A 152 -5.97 12.94 0.94
N VAL A 153 -6.15 12.49 -0.30
CA VAL A 153 -5.20 12.74 -1.39
C VAL A 153 -5.04 14.23 -1.67
N LYS A 154 -6.11 15.02 -1.56
CA LYS A 154 -6.06 16.49 -1.70
C LYS A 154 -5.03 17.16 -0.79
N GLN A 155 -4.76 16.61 0.40
CA GLN A 155 -3.80 17.19 1.34
C GLN A 155 -2.36 17.21 0.80
N SER A 156 -2.05 16.34 -0.18
CA SER A 156 -0.72 16.20 -0.75
C SER A 156 -0.48 17.05 -2.01
N LEU A 157 -1.55 17.58 -2.64
CA LEU A 157 -1.45 18.24 -3.96
C LEU A 157 -0.64 19.54 -3.92
N ASN A 158 -0.73 20.32 -2.84
CA ASN A 158 0.06 21.55 -2.69
C ASN A 158 1.58 21.28 -2.62
N LYS A 159 1.97 20.05 -2.31
CA LYS A 159 3.36 19.60 -2.26
C LYS A 159 3.65 18.51 -3.30
N PHE A 160 2.88 18.48 -4.39
CA PHE A 160 2.98 17.44 -5.43
C PHE A 160 4.42 17.19 -5.87
N ASN A 161 5.17 18.26 -6.18
CA ASN A 161 6.57 18.19 -6.61
C ASN A 161 7.52 17.58 -5.58
N GLU A 162 7.24 17.72 -4.28
CA GLU A 162 8.03 17.13 -3.20
C GLU A 162 7.65 15.66 -2.97
N VAL A 163 6.36 15.33 -3.13
CA VAL A 163 5.82 13.98 -2.99
C VAL A 163 6.36 13.05 -4.07
N ILE A 164 6.32 13.49 -5.33
CA ILE A 164 6.77 12.67 -6.47
C ILE A 164 8.27 12.36 -6.38
N LYS A 165 9.07 13.25 -5.75
CA LYS A 165 10.51 13.05 -5.52
C LYS A 165 10.85 12.00 -4.46
N GLN A 166 9.87 11.54 -3.69
CA GLN A 166 10.11 10.54 -2.66
C GLN A 166 10.35 9.16 -3.28
N ARG A 167 11.34 8.42 -2.77
CA ARG A 167 11.62 7.03 -3.22
C ARG A 167 10.40 6.11 -3.07
N SER A 168 9.58 6.34 -2.04
CA SER A 168 8.35 5.58 -1.80
C SER A 168 7.24 5.86 -2.83
N PHE A 169 7.39 6.86 -3.70
CA PHE A 169 6.43 7.13 -4.76
C PHE A 169 6.42 6.02 -5.82
N VAL A 170 7.59 5.43 -6.16
CA VAL A 170 7.70 4.35 -7.16
C VAL A 170 6.91 3.08 -6.79
N VAL A 171 6.67 2.87 -5.49
CA VAL A 171 6.02 1.67 -4.96
C VAL A 171 4.52 1.82 -4.72
N ILE A 172 3.92 2.98 -5.03
CA ILE A 172 2.47 3.11 -4.95
C ILE A 172 1.80 2.23 -6.03
N SER A 173 0.63 1.69 -5.69
CA SER A 173 -0.14 0.84 -6.60
C SER A 173 -0.62 1.59 -7.84
N ASP A 174 -0.87 0.88 -8.93
CA ASP A 174 -1.41 1.41 -10.18
C ASP A 174 -2.69 2.23 -9.95
N LEU A 175 -3.60 1.70 -9.12
CA LEU A 175 -4.85 2.37 -8.75
C LEU A 175 -4.59 3.71 -8.04
N SER A 176 -3.62 3.72 -7.13
CA SER A 176 -3.27 4.91 -6.34
C SER A 176 -2.55 5.95 -7.19
N PHE A 177 -1.69 5.51 -8.11
CA PHE A 177 -1.05 6.35 -9.10
C PHE A 177 -2.08 7.00 -10.04
N GLU A 178 -2.99 6.19 -10.62
CA GLU A 178 -4.09 6.67 -11.48
C GLU A 178 -4.91 7.74 -10.75
N PHE A 179 -5.33 7.44 -9.51
CA PHE A 179 -6.12 8.36 -8.71
C PHE A 179 -5.39 9.68 -8.43
N PHE A 180 -4.11 9.60 -8.03
CA PHE A 180 -3.32 10.77 -7.66
C PHE A 180 -3.02 11.68 -8.85
N ILE A 181 -2.57 11.12 -9.97
CA ILE A 181 -2.27 11.88 -11.20
C ILE A 181 -3.55 12.48 -11.78
N SER A 182 -4.63 11.70 -11.84
CA SER A 182 -5.91 12.18 -12.36
C SER A 182 -6.43 13.35 -11.54
N LEU A 183 -6.38 13.26 -10.21
CA LEU A 183 -6.83 14.32 -9.34
C LEU A 183 -5.95 15.57 -9.46
N PHE A 184 -4.62 15.42 -9.52
CA PHE A 184 -3.70 16.54 -9.73
C PHE A 184 -4.01 17.30 -11.02
N LEU A 185 -4.14 16.58 -12.14
CA LEU A 185 -4.42 17.18 -13.44
C LEU A 185 -5.81 17.80 -13.52
N TYR A 186 -6.83 17.18 -12.91
CA TYR A 186 -8.20 17.69 -12.90
C TYR A 186 -8.32 19.00 -12.11
N GLU A 187 -7.78 19.05 -10.90
CA GLU A 187 -7.87 20.25 -10.05
C GLU A 187 -7.11 21.44 -10.67
N HIS A 188 -6.00 21.19 -11.37
CA HIS A 188 -5.26 22.23 -12.08
C HIS A 188 -5.87 22.60 -13.45
N SER A 189 -6.48 21.67 -14.17
CA SER A 189 -7.18 21.98 -15.43
C SER A 189 -8.37 22.93 -15.23
N SER A 190 -8.98 22.90 -14.04
CA SER A 190 -10.16 23.71 -13.70
C SER A 190 -9.84 25.09 -13.12
N THR A 191 -8.58 25.37 -12.77
CA THR A 191 -8.20 26.55 -11.95
C THR A 191 -7.05 27.39 -12.51
N ILE A 192 -6.34 26.91 -13.53
CA ILE A 192 -5.07 27.51 -13.97
C ILE A 192 -5.20 28.67 -14.96
N GLU A 193 -4.44 29.74 -14.72
CA GLU A 193 -4.09 30.77 -15.71
C GLU A 193 -3.13 30.20 -16.77
N LYS A 194 -3.24 30.62 -18.04
CA LYS A 194 -2.50 30.03 -19.18
C LYS A 194 -0.99 29.78 -18.97
N ASN A 195 -0.34 30.53 -18.08
CA ASN A 195 1.11 30.52 -17.88
C ASN A 195 1.60 29.37 -16.98
N GLU A 196 0.74 28.79 -16.12
CA GLU A 196 1.14 27.70 -15.19
C GLU A 196 0.85 26.29 -15.76
N LYS A 197 0.19 26.21 -16.92
CA LYS A 197 -0.16 24.94 -17.58
C LYS A 197 1.04 24.07 -17.88
N TRP A 198 2.14 24.69 -18.33
CA TRP A 198 3.36 23.96 -18.68
C TRP A 198 4.06 23.39 -17.46
N THR A 199 4.14 24.14 -16.37
CA THR A 199 4.71 23.66 -15.10
C THR A 199 3.96 22.44 -14.59
N VAL A 200 2.62 22.45 -14.66
CA VAL A 200 1.80 21.29 -14.27
C VAL A 200 2.04 20.09 -15.19
N ALA A 201 2.11 20.32 -16.50
CA ALA A 201 2.42 19.27 -17.46
C ALA A 201 3.81 18.66 -17.22
N GLU A 202 4.82 19.49 -16.94
CA GLU A 202 6.18 19.05 -16.61
C GLU A 202 6.23 18.22 -15.32
N SER A 203 5.55 18.68 -14.26
CA SER A 203 5.43 17.96 -13.00
C SER A 203 4.75 16.60 -13.18
N ALA A 204 3.64 16.55 -13.92
CA ALA A 204 2.94 15.30 -14.18
C ALA A 204 3.76 14.34 -15.07
N ALA A 205 4.44 14.85 -16.10
CA ALA A 205 5.32 14.06 -16.93
C ALA A 205 6.50 13.48 -16.14
N TRP A 206 7.09 14.28 -15.23
CA TRP A 206 8.13 13.81 -14.33
C TRP A 206 7.61 12.70 -13.41
N ALA A 207 6.42 12.88 -12.82
CA ALA A 207 5.80 11.89 -11.95
C ALA A 207 5.57 10.55 -12.69
N ILE A 208 5.06 10.63 -13.93
CA ILE A 208 4.87 9.46 -14.81
C ILE A 208 6.21 8.78 -15.09
N LYS A 209 7.23 9.51 -15.54
CA LYS A 209 8.55 8.94 -15.82
C LYS A 209 9.16 8.28 -14.58
N PHE A 210 9.08 8.95 -13.44
CA PHE A 210 9.67 8.45 -12.20
C PHE A 210 8.96 7.19 -11.72
N TRP A 211 7.62 7.15 -11.74
CA TRP A 211 6.85 5.95 -11.37
C TRP A 211 6.99 4.80 -12.37
N CYS A 212 7.05 5.08 -13.67
CA CYS A 212 7.25 4.05 -14.69
C CYS A 212 8.67 3.47 -14.64
N GLY A 213 9.69 4.29 -14.35
CA GLY A 213 11.08 3.86 -14.42
C GLY A 213 11.40 3.29 -15.81
N ASN A 214 11.86 2.04 -15.87
CA ASN A 214 12.11 1.31 -17.12
C ASN A 214 10.98 0.32 -17.51
N ASP A 215 9.82 0.42 -16.85
CA ASP A 215 8.69 -0.50 -17.06
C ASP A 215 7.76 -0.02 -18.19
N ASN A 216 7.85 -0.70 -19.35
CA ASN A 216 7.01 -0.42 -20.51
C ASN A 216 5.51 -0.67 -20.28
N GLN A 217 5.14 -1.57 -19.36
CA GLN A 217 3.74 -1.80 -19.03
C GLN A 217 3.17 -0.61 -18.27
N ARG A 218 3.92 -0.05 -17.31
CA ARG A 218 3.54 1.19 -16.61
C ARG A 218 3.41 2.38 -17.55
N TYR A 219 4.28 2.51 -18.56
CA TYR A 219 4.12 3.54 -19.59
C TYR A 219 2.83 3.35 -20.41
N THR A 220 2.47 2.11 -20.73
CA THR A 220 1.21 1.80 -21.43
C THR A 220 0.00 2.14 -20.55
N PHE A 221 0.07 1.80 -19.27
CA PHE A 221 -0.94 2.17 -18.28
C PHE A 221 -1.10 3.69 -18.14
N ALA A 222 0.00 4.43 -18.03
CA ALA A 222 0.00 5.90 -17.96
C ALA A 222 -0.64 6.55 -19.20
N LYS A 223 -0.35 6.05 -20.40
CA LYS A 223 -1.02 6.51 -21.64
C LYS A 223 -2.53 6.28 -21.60
N ASN A 224 -2.98 5.14 -21.06
CA ASN A 224 -4.42 4.87 -20.91
C ASN A 224 -5.07 5.85 -19.94
N ILE A 225 -4.39 6.24 -18.85
CA ILE A 225 -4.87 7.29 -17.93
C ILE A 225 -5.04 8.61 -18.68
N LEU A 226 -3.99 9.05 -19.39
CA LEU A 226 -4.02 10.32 -20.14
C LEU A 226 -5.14 10.35 -21.17
N ASN A 227 -5.35 9.25 -21.92
CA ASN A 227 -6.45 9.12 -22.87
C ASN A 227 -7.83 9.30 -22.22
N LYS A 228 -8.06 8.74 -21.02
CA LYS A 228 -9.31 8.96 -20.27
C LYS A 228 -9.45 10.43 -19.85
N LEU A 229 -8.36 11.06 -19.44
CA LEU A 229 -8.35 12.44 -18.94
C LEU A 229 -8.56 13.49 -20.05
N ARG A 230 -8.28 13.17 -21.32
CA ARG A 230 -8.55 14.08 -22.45
C ARG A 230 -10.00 14.57 -22.54
N LEU A 231 -10.95 13.82 -21.99
CA LEU A 231 -12.37 14.20 -21.95
C LEU A 231 -12.71 15.22 -20.85
N PHE A 232 -11.82 15.39 -19.87
CA PHE A 232 -12.08 16.14 -18.64
C PHE A 232 -11.03 17.21 -18.33
N CYS A 233 -9.85 17.10 -18.92
CA CYS A 233 -8.71 17.99 -18.74
C CYS A 233 -8.41 18.78 -20.02
N ASP A 234 -7.64 19.85 -19.88
CA ASP A 234 -7.21 20.65 -21.02
C ASP A 234 -6.38 19.80 -22.00
N PHE A 235 -6.80 19.80 -23.27
CA PHE A 235 -6.15 19.01 -24.33
C PHE A 235 -4.66 19.37 -24.49
N ASP A 236 -4.31 20.65 -24.38
CA ASP A 236 -2.94 21.12 -24.57
C ASP A 236 -2.01 20.61 -23.46
N ILE A 237 -2.52 20.48 -22.22
CA ILE A 237 -1.78 19.91 -21.10
C ILE A 237 -1.51 18.43 -21.35
N ILE A 238 -2.53 17.67 -21.73
CA ILE A 238 -2.40 16.23 -21.94
C ILE A 238 -1.45 15.93 -23.10
N ASP A 239 -1.59 16.63 -24.23
CA ASP A 239 -0.72 16.46 -25.40
C ASP A 239 0.74 16.79 -25.06
N HIS A 240 0.98 17.83 -24.25
CA HIS A 240 2.33 18.17 -23.81
C HIS A 240 2.94 17.13 -22.89
N ILE A 241 2.18 16.58 -21.94
CA ILE A 241 2.64 15.47 -21.09
C ILE A 241 3.05 14.29 -21.97
N GLU A 242 2.25 13.92 -22.97
CA GLU A 242 2.54 12.81 -23.87
C GLU A 242 3.84 13.01 -24.67
N ARG A 243 4.06 14.22 -25.18
CA ARG A 243 5.33 14.59 -25.84
C ARG A 243 6.51 14.47 -24.89
N LEU A 244 6.35 14.92 -23.65
CA LEU A 244 7.40 14.86 -22.63
C LEU A 244 7.71 13.43 -22.22
N ILE A 245 6.74 12.51 -22.15
CA ILE A 245 6.99 11.10 -21.76
C ILE A 245 7.38 10.20 -22.93
N ALA A 246 7.32 10.68 -24.17
CA ALA A 246 7.70 9.90 -25.34
C ALA A 246 9.19 9.48 -25.31
N PRO A 247 9.54 8.26 -25.77
CA PRO A 247 10.87 7.68 -25.67
C PRO A 247 11.98 8.43 -26.44
N ASN A 248 11.60 9.37 -27.32
CA ASN A 248 12.55 10.24 -28.04
C ASN A 248 12.90 11.54 -27.29
N SER A 249 12.29 11.81 -26.14
CA SER A 249 12.68 12.93 -25.28
C SER A 249 13.98 12.57 -24.56
N ARG A 250 15.11 13.04 -25.11
CA ARG A 250 16.43 12.99 -24.45
C ARG A 250 16.46 13.84 -23.18
N ASN A 251 15.78 13.38 -22.13
CA ASN A 251 16.16 13.72 -20.77
C ASN A 251 16.60 12.40 -20.15
N LYS A 252 17.91 12.14 -20.19
CA LYS A 252 18.54 11.29 -19.19
C LYS A 252 18.09 11.89 -17.85
N VAL A 253 17.17 11.22 -17.17
CA VAL A 253 17.07 11.41 -15.73
C VAL A 253 18.45 11.00 -15.24
N GLU A 254 19.27 11.97 -14.86
CA GLU A 254 20.52 11.71 -14.15
C GLU A 254 20.13 11.02 -12.86
N MET A 255 20.03 9.69 -12.94
CA MET A 255 20.33 8.87 -11.80
C MET A 255 21.75 9.26 -11.40
N ILE A 256 21.88 9.78 -10.19
CA ILE A 256 23.16 9.91 -9.50
C ILE A 256 23.69 8.46 -9.36
N ASN A 257 24.32 7.98 -10.42
CA ASN A 257 25.02 6.72 -10.48
C ASN A 257 26.45 7.04 -10.11
N ASP A 258 26.72 7.07 -8.81
CA ASP A 258 28.08 6.83 -8.37
C ASP A 258 28.36 5.33 -8.41
N THR A 259 29.50 5.03 -9.00
CA THR A 259 30.23 3.75 -9.02
C THR A 259 29.87 2.70 -10.07
N ALA A 260 30.74 2.67 -11.09
CA ALA A 260 31.06 1.51 -11.90
C ALA A 260 31.58 0.35 -11.01
N ALA A 261 31.08 -0.87 -11.22
CA ALA A 261 31.77 -2.10 -10.84
C ALA A 261 31.23 -3.34 -11.58
N GLN A 262 32.07 -3.85 -12.49
CA GLN A 262 32.28 -5.22 -12.94
C GLN A 262 31.15 -6.27 -12.78
N TYR A 263 30.63 -6.69 -13.93
CA TYR A 263 29.78 -7.86 -14.11
C TYR A 263 30.56 -9.16 -13.89
N ASN A 264 30.18 -9.96 -12.88
CA ASN A 264 30.49 -11.39 -12.84
C ASN A 264 29.24 -12.17 -13.26
N LYS A 265 29.36 -12.91 -14.37
CA LYS A 265 28.30 -13.67 -15.01
C LYS A 265 28.36 -15.12 -14.52
N LEU A 266 27.36 -15.57 -13.76
CA LEU A 266 27.16 -17.00 -13.49
C LEU A 266 26.22 -17.56 -14.57
N LYS A 267 26.63 -18.65 -15.23
CA LYS A 267 25.88 -19.33 -16.29
C LYS A 267 25.44 -20.69 -15.73
N ILE A 268 24.15 -20.90 -15.56
CA ILE A 268 23.60 -22.22 -15.22
C ILE A 268 23.18 -22.87 -16.54
N THR A 269 23.69 -24.05 -16.83
CA THR A 269 23.27 -24.89 -17.96
C THR A 269 22.72 -26.16 -17.36
N ARG A 270 21.53 -26.62 -17.78
CA ARG A 270 21.14 -28.01 -17.56
C ARG A 270 20.98 -28.74 -18.90
N THR A 271 21.62 -29.90 -18.92
CA THR A 271 21.66 -30.92 -19.94
C THR A 271 20.73 -32.07 -19.54
N ASN A 272 20.26 -32.78 -20.58
CA ASN A 272 19.70 -34.14 -20.60
C ASN A 272 18.19 -34.24 -20.35
N THR A 273 17.41 -35.09 -21.01
CA THR A 273 17.52 -35.99 -22.19
C THR A 273 16.11 -36.58 -22.34
N ASP A 274 15.65 -36.80 -23.57
CA ASP A 274 14.68 -37.78 -24.06
C ASP A 274 13.92 -38.65 -23.02
N ASP A 275 12.59 -38.50 -22.89
CA ASP A 275 11.57 -39.34 -23.58
C ASP A 275 10.14 -39.02 -23.07
N PRO A 276 9.08 -39.40 -23.81
CA PRO A 276 7.75 -38.79 -23.76
C PRO A 276 6.77 -39.55 -22.84
N ILE A 277 5.66 -38.91 -22.43
CA ILE A 277 4.30 -39.47 -22.20
C ILE A 277 3.41 -38.36 -21.61
N THR A 278 2.43 -37.82 -22.34
CA THR A 278 0.98 -38.10 -22.23
C THR A 278 0.42 -38.08 -20.81
N ASP A 279 -0.19 -36.96 -20.39
CA ASP A 279 -1.66 -36.85 -20.21
C ASP A 279 -2.05 -35.44 -19.75
N LEU A 280 -3.05 -34.88 -20.43
CA LEU A 280 -3.69 -33.60 -20.14
C LEU A 280 -4.71 -33.76 -19.00
N ASN A 281 -4.31 -33.54 -17.75
CA ASN A 281 -5.15 -33.00 -16.65
C ASN A 281 -4.44 -33.10 -15.30
N GLU A 282 -3.47 -32.22 -15.03
CA GLU A 282 -3.16 -31.81 -13.67
C GLU A 282 -2.87 -30.31 -13.69
N SER A 283 -3.35 -29.58 -12.68
CA SER A 283 -2.92 -28.22 -12.41
C SER A 283 -1.39 -28.20 -12.45
N SER A 284 -0.81 -27.41 -13.34
CA SER A 284 0.63 -27.26 -13.47
C SER A 284 1.24 -26.93 -12.10
N LYS A 285 1.73 -27.97 -11.41
CA LYS A 285 2.51 -27.83 -10.18
C LYS A 285 3.80 -27.16 -10.61
N PHE A 286 3.90 -25.86 -10.33
CA PHE A 286 5.17 -25.17 -10.48
C PHE A 286 6.15 -25.81 -9.49
N GLU A 287 7.28 -26.30 -10.01
CA GLU A 287 8.36 -26.87 -9.20
C GLU A 287 8.76 -25.89 -8.10
N THR A 288 8.91 -26.41 -6.87
CA THR A 288 9.46 -25.66 -5.76
C THR A 288 10.92 -25.34 -6.06
N PHE A 289 11.24 -24.04 -6.15
CA PHE A 289 12.61 -23.58 -6.34
C PHE A 289 13.51 -24.08 -5.18
N HIS A 290 14.67 -24.61 -5.53
CA HIS A 290 15.67 -25.00 -4.52
C HIS A 290 16.21 -23.75 -3.79
N GLN A 291 16.49 -23.91 -2.50
CA GLN A 291 17.13 -22.88 -1.68
C GLN A 291 18.45 -22.44 -2.31
N ILE A 292 18.63 -21.12 -2.47
CA ILE A 292 19.84 -20.52 -3.05
C ILE A 292 20.65 -19.91 -1.91
N GLU A 293 21.87 -20.40 -1.71
CA GLU A 293 22.83 -19.71 -0.84
C GLU A 293 23.33 -18.44 -1.52
N LEU A 294 23.17 -17.31 -0.83
CA LEU A 294 23.62 -16.02 -1.35
C LEU A 294 25.16 -15.93 -1.26
N PRO A 295 25.86 -15.54 -2.35
CA PRO A 295 27.31 -15.43 -2.35
C PRO A 295 27.81 -14.35 -1.38
N ALA A 296 29.04 -14.46 -0.89
CA ALA A 296 29.60 -13.44 0.01
C ALA A 296 29.89 -12.13 -0.75
N VAL A 297 28.91 -11.21 -0.78
CA VAL A 297 29.05 -9.89 -1.42
C VAL A 297 29.46 -8.85 -0.38
N LYS A 298 30.49 -8.04 -0.67
CA LYS A 298 30.91 -6.94 0.20
C LYS A 298 29.80 -5.87 0.24
N PRO A 299 29.46 -5.34 1.42
CA PRO A 299 28.51 -4.25 1.50
C PRO A 299 29.04 -2.99 0.81
N ASP A 300 28.13 -2.16 0.31
CA ASP A 300 28.44 -0.84 -0.21
C ASP A 300 28.84 0.14 0.92
N ALA A 301 29.10 1.40 0.55
CA ALA A 301 29.49 2.46 1.49
C ALA A 301 28.45 2.71 2.61
N ASN A 302 27.21 2.21 2.46
CA ASN A 302 26.13 2.33 3.43
C ASN A 302 25.87 1.03 4.22
N GLY A 303 26.69 -0.01 4.04
CA GLY A 303 26.50 -1.29 4.70
C GLY A 303 25.53 -2.25 4.00
N ILE A 304 25.04 -1.92 2.79
CA ILE A 304 24.03 -2.71 2.07
C ILE A 304 24.70 -3.69 1.12
N ARG A 305 24.27 -4.96 1.14
CA ARG A 305 24.73 -5.99 0.18
C ARG A 305 23.73 -6.11 -0.96
N HIS A 306 24.23 -6.02 -2.20
CA HIS A 306 23.41 -6.09 -3.41
C HIS A 306 23.54 -7.48 -4.03
N TYR A 307 22.41 -8.11 -4.35
CA TYR A 307 22.36 -9.42 -5.00
C TYR A 307 21.59 -9.33 -6.31
N SER A 308 22.08 -10.03 -7.33
CA SER A 308 21.39 -10.16 -8.61
C SER A 308 21.27 -11.64 -8.94
N PHE A 309 20.07 -12.07 -9.30
CA PHE A 309 19.78 -13.42 -9.74
C PHE A 309 19.00 -13.37 -11.05
N ILE A 310 19.24 -14.37 -11.89
CA ILE A 310 18.50 -14.59 -13.13
C ILE A 310 17.63 -15.82 -12.87
N VAL A 311 16.32 -15.66 -13.04
CA VAL A 311 15.37 -16.78 -12.98
C VAL A 311 14.96 -17.10 -14.41
N GLU A 312 15.34 -18.29 -14.88
CA GLU A 312 14.95 -18.82 -16.17
C GLU A 312 13.82 -19.84 -15.96
N PHE A 313 12.75 -19.73 -16.75
CA PHE A 313 11.63 -20.66 -16.71
C PHE A 313 11.51 -21.36 -18.06
N GLU A 314 11.29 -22.67 -18.04
CA GLU A 314 10.87 -23.41 -19.22
C GLU A 314 9.35 -23.33 -19.35
N ALA A 315 8.86 -22.96 -20.54
CA ALA A 315 7.44 -22.80 -20.79
C ALA A 315 7.03 -23.51 -22.10
N PRO A 316 5.82 -24.10 -22.16
CA PRO A 316 5.30 -24.70 -23.39
C PRO A 316 5.25 -23.68 -24.53
N LYS A 317 5.51 -24.13 -25.76
CA LYS A 317 5.51 -23.26 -26.96
C LYS A 317 4.18 -22.51 -27.11
N GLU A 318 3.07 -23.14 -26.73
CA GLU A 318 1.72 -22.58 -26.77
C GLU A 318 1.57 -21.36 -25.85
N LEU A 319 2.25 -21.37 -24.70
CA LEU A 319 2.26 -20.28 -23.72
C LEU A 319 3.13 -19.11 -24.21
N LEU A 320 4.18 -19.39 -24.98
CA LEU A 320 5.02 -18.37 -25.61
C LEU A 320 4.31 -17.68 -26.78
N ILE A 321 3.55 -18.42 -27.59
CA ILE A 321 2.91 -17.94 -28.84
C ILE A 321 1.60 -17.15 -28.57
N SER A 322 0.97 -17.31 -27.40
CA SER A 322 -0.25 -16.58 -27.05
C SER A 322 -0.03 -15.07 -26.93
N ASN A 323 -0.91 -14.24 -27.52
CA ASN A 323 -0.90 -12.77 -27.35
C ASN A 323 -1.53 -12.29 -26.04
N LYS A 324 -2.00 -13.20 -25.18
CA LYS A 324 -2.59 -12.83 -23.88
C LYS A 324 -1.50 -12.47 -22.86
N PRO A 325 -1.74 -11.51 -21.96
CA PRO A 325 -0.84 -11.23 -20.84
C PRO A 325 -0.63 -12.51 -20.02
N LYS A 326 0.63 -12.85 -19.73
CA LYS A 326 0.98 -13.98 -18.86
C LYS A 326 1.46 -13.41 -17.53
N PHE A 327 0.87 -13.89 -16.45
CA PHE A 327 1.26 -13.52 -15.10
C PHE A 327 2.05 -14.67 -14.49
N ILE A 328 3.27 -14.39 -14.03
CA ILE A 328 4.09 -15.33 -13.28
C ILE A 328 4.28 -14.71 -11.89
N GLY A 329 3.64 -15.32 -10.89
CA GLY A 329 3.84 -14.95 -9.49
C GLY A 329 5.14 -15.56 -8.98
N LEU A 330 6.07 -14.71 -8.54
CA LEU A 330 7.29 -15.14 -7.87
C LEU A 330 7.18 -14.79 -6.39
N GLN A 331 7.18 -15.82 -5.53
CA GLN A 331 7.28 -15.64 -4.09
C GLN A 331 8.72 -15.94 -3.69
N LEU A 332 9.43 -14.91 -3.20
CA LEU A 332 10.80 -15.04 -2.70
C LEU A 332 10.78 -14.88 -1.18
N GLU A 333 11.36 -15.85 -0.48
CA GLU A 333 11.55 -15.81 0.95
C GLU A 333 13.05 -15.79 1.24
N ALA A 334 13.50 -14.85 2.09
CA ALA A 334 14.87 -14.74 2.52
C ALA A 334 14.96 -15.13 4.00
N ILE A 335 15.65 -16.23 4.28
CA ILE A 335 15.93 -16.70 5.64
C ILE A 335 17.31 -16.19 6.03
N LEU A 336 17.37 -15.36 7.07
CA LEU A 336 18.61 -14.87 7.63
C LEU A 336 18.91 -15.68 8.89
N ASP A 337 19.81 -16.65 8.77
CA ASP A 337 20.38 -17.32 9.93
C ASP A 337 21.33 -16.35 10.63
N CYS A 338 20.82 -15.71 11.68
CA CYS A 338 21.66 -15.01 12.64
C CYS A 338 22.26 -16.05 13.58
N PRO A 339 23.58 -16.34 13.53
CA PRO A 339 24.19 -17.18 14.54
C PRO A 339 23.99 -16.53 15.90
N ASN A 340 23.40 -17.29 16.83
CA ASN A 340 23.07 -16.88 18.20
C ASN A 340 24.18 -16.00 18.81
N GLN A 341 23.82 -14.76 19.15
CA GLN A 341 24.61 -13.93 20.06
C GLN A 341 24.33 -14.29 21.51
#